data_AF-A0A2M8P713-F1
#
_entry.id   AF-A0A2M8P713-F1
#
_cell.length_a   1.000
_cell.length_b   1.000
_cell.length_c   1.000
_cell.angle_alpha   90.00
_cell.angle_beta   90.00
_cell.angle_gamma   90.00
#
_symmetry.space_group_name_H-M   'P 1'
#
loop_
_entity.id
_entity.type
_entity.pdbx_description
1 polymer ?
#
loop_
_entity_poly.entity_id
_entity_poly.type
_entity_poly.pdbx_seq_one_letter_code
_entity_poly.pdbx_strand_id
1 'polypeptide(L)'
;LAREESEVQPYRRSAFLSGTKAQLAIPLRVGGEIIGAIDLQSRNANAFPREDVEMLETLANQIAVAVDNARLFAEMQDKLTENRRLYEQTSAQLREIERL
;
A
#
# COMPACT_ATOMS: atom_id res chain seq x y z
N LEU A 1 25.69 -25.35 -25.99
CA LEU A 1 25.78 -23.88 -25.98
C LEU A 1 24.90 -23.38 -24.85
N ALA A 2 25.51 -23.20 -23.68
CA ALA A 2 24.82 -22.74 -22.47
C ALA A 2 24.38 -21.29 -22.69
N ARG A 3 23.08 -21.02 -22.46
CA ARG A 3 22.57 -19.64 -22.43
C ARG A 3 23.16 -18.98 -21.19
N GLU A 4 23.88 -17.88 -21.40
CA GLU A 4 24.28 -16.95 -20.35
C GLU A 4 22.99 -16.45 -19.67
N GLU A 5 22.70 -16.96 -18.48
CA GLU A 5 21.71 -16.37 -17.59
C GLU A 5 22.25 -15.00 -17.19
N SER A 6 21.72 -13.95 -17.82
CA SER A 6 21.96 -12.58 -17.39
C SER A 6 21.51 -12.47 -15.93
N GLU A 7 22.46 -12.26 -15.02
CA GLU A 7 22.21 -11.92 -13.62
C GLU A 7 21.31 -10.67 -13.58
N VAL A 8 20.00 -10.89 -13.47
CA VAL A 8 19.05 -9.81 -13.19
C VAL A 8 19.35 -9.37 -11.76
N GLN A 9 20.06 -8.26 -11.60
CA GLN A 9 20.28 -7.73 -10.26
C GLN A 9 18.92 -7.46 -9.62
N PRO A 10 18.65 -8.01 -8.42
CA PRO A 10 17.34 -7.95 -7.78
C PRO A 10 16.97 -6.54 -7.30
N TYR A 11 17.86 -5.56 -7.50
CA TYR A 11 17.64 -4.16 -7.18
C TYR A 11 17.96 -3.26 -8.38
N ARG A 12 17.14 -2.24 -8.58
CA ARG A 12 17.45 -1.14 -9.51
C ARG A 12 18.05 -0.01 -8.71
N ARG A 13 19.27 0.39 -9.07
CA ARG A 13 19.91 1.57 -8.47
C ARG A 13 19.06 2.80 -8.79
N SER A 14 18.42 3.36 -7.77
CA SER A 14 17.61 4.57 -7.95
C SER A 14 18.55 5.78 -8.03
N ALA A 15 18.47 6.53 -9.13
CA ALA A 15 19.20 7.79 -9.28
C ALA A 15 18.81 8.80 -8.18
N PHE A 16 17.58 8.71 -7.66
CA PHE A 16 17.07 9.58 -6.60
C PHE A 16 17.67 9.30 -5.22
N LEU A 17 18.29 8.13 -5.03
CA LEU A 17 18.88 7.71 -3.77
C LEU A 17 20.42 7.75 -3.80
N SER A 18 20.99 8.45 -4.79
CA SER A 18 22.43 8.61 -4.87
C SER A 18 22.95 9.39 -3.65
N GLY A 19 23.83 8.75 -2.88
CA GLY A 19 24.44 9.32 -1.68
C GLY A 19 23.71 9.02 -0.38
N THR A 20 22.70 8.13 -0.37
CA THR A 20 22.15 7.60 0.88
C THR A 20 23.26 6.93 1.69
N LYS A 21 23.43 7.37 2.94
CA LYS A 21 24.40 6.85 3.92
C LYS A 21 23.73 6.19 5.12
N ALA A 22 22.43 6.42 5.31
CA ALA A 22 21.60 5.74 6.30
C ALA A 22 20.19 5.53 5.74
N GLN A 23 19.56 4.41 6.11
CA GLN A 23 18.20 4.07 5.74
C GLN A 23 17.49 3.44 6.95
N LEU A 24 16.21 3.77 7.11
CA LEU A 24 15.33 3.20 8.12
C LEU A 24 14.02 2.80 7.46
N ALA A 25 13.69 1.51 7.52
CA ALA A 25 12.45 0.96 7.01
C ALA A 25 11.57 0.52 8.19
N ILE A 26 10.39 1.10 8.33
CA ILE A 26 9.46 0.81 9.42
C ILE A 26 8.20 0.15 8.83
N PRO A 27 7.85 -1.07 9.24
CA PRO A 27 6.67 -1.75 8.71
C PRO A 27 5.38 -1.10 9.21
N LEU A 28 4.41 -0.95 8.30
CA LEU A 28 3.03 -0.62 8.66
C LEU A 28 2.29 -1.91 8.99
N ARG A 29 1.91 -2.08 10.26
CA ARG A 29 1.26 -3.31 10.75
C ARG A 29 -0.16 -3.07 11.22
N VAL A 30 -1.09 -3.92 10.81
CA VAL A 30 -2.47 -3.98 11.30
C VAL A 30 -2.85 -5.44 11.51
N GLY A 31 -3.41 -5.78 12.68
CA GLY A 31 -3.86 -7.14 12.96
C GLY A 31 -2.77 -8.23 12.88
N GLY A 32 -1.49 -7.86 13.02
CA GLY A 32 -0.36 -8.78 12.87
C GLY A 32 0.18 -8.91 11.43
N GLU A 33 -0.52 -8.35 10.44
CA GLU A 33 -0.09 -8.35 9.04
C GLU A 33 0.68 -7.07 8.69
N ILE A 34 1.63 -7.17 7.75
CA ILE A 34 2.34 -6.03 7.18
C ILE A 34 1.60 -5.59 5.92
N ILE A 35 1.07 -4.36 5.94
CA ILE A 35 0.32 -3.80 4.80
C ILE A 35 1.16 -2.83 3.96
N GLY A 36 2.38 -2.51 4.41
CA GLY A 36 3.30 -1.60 3.74
C GLY A 36 4.53 -1.30 4.59
N ALA A 37 5.32 -0.32 4.15
CA ALA A 37 6.47 0.19 4.90
C ALA A 37 6.66 1.68 4.65
N ILE A 38 7.14 2.39 5.67
CA ILE A 38 7.72 3.72 5.55
C ILE A 38 9.21 3.54 5.33
N ASP A 39 9.72 4.03 4.19
CA ASP A 39 11.15 4.05 3.90
C ASP A 39 11.70 5.47 4.06
N LEU A 40 12.68 5.62 4.95
CA LEU A 40 13.36 6.88 5.23
C LEU A 40 14.81 6.76 4.82
N GLN A 41 15.30 7.76 4.10
CA GLN A 41 16.68 7.79 3.62
C GLN A 41 17.37 9.09 3.99
N SER A 42 18.65 9.00 4.34
CA SER A 42 19.46 10.14 4.71
C SER A 42 20.85 10.07 4.12
N ARG A 43 21.42 11.24 3.82
CA ARG A 43 22.82 11.40 3.42
C ARG A 43 23.77 11.47 4.63
N ASN A 44 23.22 11.54 5.85
CA ASN A 44 23.97 11.51 7.10
C ASN A 44 23.99 10.07 7.63
N ALA A 45 25.17 9.54 7.99
CA ALA A 45 25.32 8.14 8.39
C ALA A 45 24.63 7.79 9.73
N ASN A 46 24.42 8.77 10.62
CA ASN A 46 23.83 8.58 11.95
C ASN A 46 22.48 9.32 12.07
N ALA A 47 21.65 9.27 11.02
CA ALA A 47 20.45 10.08 10.90
C ALA A 47 19.26 9.61 11.75
N PHE A 48 19.32 8.42 12.34
CA PHE A 48 18.19 7.79 13.03
C PHE A 48 18.64 7.35 14.43
N PRO A 49 18.73 8.27 15.40
CA PRO A 49 18.96 7.90 16.79
C PRO A 49 17.78 7.07 17.30
N ARG A 50 18.03 6.26 18.34
CA ARG A 50 17.05 5.30 18.87
C ARG A 50 15.72 5.96 19.27
N GLU A 51 15.79 7.14 19.89
CA GLU A 51 14.61 7.90 20.32
C GLU A 51 13.70 8.27 19.12
N ASP A 52 14.30 8.66 17.99
CA ASP A 52 13.55 8.95 16.77
C ASP A 52 12.93 7.68 16.19
N VAL A 53 13.63 6.54 16.24
CA VAL A 53 13.09 5.25 15.76
C VAL A 53 11.84 4.87 16.57
N GLU A 54 11.90 4.95 17.91
CA GLU A 54 10.78 4.59 18.79
C GLU A 54 9.57 5.52 18.56
N MET A 55 9.81 6.82 18.35
CA MET A 55 8.77 7.77 17.98
C MET A 55 8.17 7.44 16.61
N LEU A 56 9.01 7.17 15.61
CA LEU A 56 8.58 6.85 14.25
C LEU A 56 7.82 5.53 14.18
N GLU A 57 8.18 4.52 14.97
CA GLU A 57 7.41 3.28 15.12
C GLU A 57 6.00 3.55 15.67
N THR A 58 5.88 4.42 16.66
CA THR A 58 4.59 4.84 17.22
C THR A 58 3.73 5.55 16.17
N LEU A 59 4.34 6.41 15.34
CA LEU A 59 3.65 7.06 14.23
C LEU A 59 3.28 6.07 13.13
N ALA A 60 4.16 5.13 12.80
CA ALA A 60 3.92 4.09 11.80
C ALA A 60 2.71 3.24 12.16
N ASN A 61 2.52 2.90 13.44
CA ASN A 61 1.34 2.18 13.91
C ASN A 61 0.04 2.96 13.64
N GLN A 62 0.03 4.28 13.88
CA GLN A 62 -1.14 5.12 13.60
C GLN A 62 -1.40 5.27 12.09
N ILE A 63 -0.33 5.44 11.31
CA ILE A 63 -0.41 5.50 9.85
C ILE A 63 -0.94 4.19 9.28
N ALA A 64 -0.51 3.04 9.80
CA ALA A 64 -0.97 1.73 9.36
C ALA A 64 -2.50 1.61 9.50
N VAL A 65 -3.05 1.99 10.65
CA VAL A 65 -4.50 2.00 10.88
C VAL A 65 -5.21 2.95 9.91
N ALA A 66 -4.68 4.15 9.69
CA ALA A 66 -5.28 5.12 8.79
C ALA A 66 -5.29 4.65 7.32
N VAL A 67 -4.19 4.04 6.86
CA VAL A 67 -4.08 3.48 5.51
C VAL A 67 -5.03 2.31 5.33
N ASP A 68 -5.14 1.41 6.32
CA ASP A 68 -6.07 0.29 6.25
C ASP A 68 -7.53 0.76 6.25
N ASN A 69 -7.88 1.76 7.07
CA ASN A 69 -9.21 2.37 7.05
C ASN A 69 -9.54 2.99 5.70
N ALA A 70 -8.58 3.71 5.09
CA ALA A 70 -8.78 4.30 3.76
C ALA A 70 -9.01 3.22 2.69
N ARG A 71 -8.27 2.11 2.76
CA ARG A 71 -8.46 0.95 1.88
C ARG A 71 -9.84 0.31 2.07
N LEU A 72 -10.22 0.00 3.31
CA LEU A 72 -11.52 -0.58 3.64
C LEU A 72 -12.68 0.33 3.19
N PHE A 73 -12.52 1.64 3.34
CA PHE A 73 -13.50 2.61 2.88
C PHE A 73 -13.63 2.60 1.35
N ALA A 74 -12.52 2.57 0.61
CA ALA A 74 -12.55 2.45 -0.86
C ALA A 74 -13.25 1.16 -1.31
N GLU A 75 -12.91 0.02 -0.69
CA GLU A 75 -13.56 -1.27 -0.98
C GLU A 75 -15.07 -1.25 -0.70
N MET A 76 -15.50 -0.57 0.36
CA MET A 76 -16.92 -0.38 0.66
C MET A 76 -17.62 0.42 -0.44
N GLN A 77 -17.00 1.50 -0.92
CA GLN A 77 -17.56 2.34 -1.98
C GLN A 77 -17.69 1.58 -3.31
N ASP A 78 -16.70 0.75 -3.64
CA ASP A 78 -16.75 -0.11 -4.83
C ASP A 78 -17.90 -1.11 -4.75
N LYS A 79 -18.06 -1.77 -3.59
CA LYS A 79 -19.18 -2.71 -3.34
C LYS A 79 -20.55 -2.01 -3.41
N LEU A 80 -20.67 -0.79 -2.89
CA LEU A 80 -21.91 -0.01 -2.97
C LEU A 80 -22.25 0.34 -4.42
N THR A 81 -21.26 0.70 -5.22
CA THR A 81 -21.43 1.02 -6.65
C THR A 81 -21.90 -0.21 -7.42
N GLU A 82 -21.28 -1.37 -7.19
CA GLU A 82 -21.65 -2.61 -7.85
C GLU A 82 -23.06 -3.08 -7.45
N ASN A 83 -23.41 -3.01 -6.16
CA ASN A 83 -24.76 -3.34 -5.71
C ASN A 83 -25.81 -2.44 -6.37
N ARG A 84 -25.55 -1.12 -6.45
CA ARG A 84 -26.46 -0.18 -7.13
C ARG A 84 -26.67 -0.57 -8.58
N ARG A 85 -25.58 -0.89 -9.30
CA ARG A 85 -25.64 -1.34 -10.70
C ARG A 85 -26.51 -2.59 -10.87
N LEU A 86 -26.36 -3.57 -9.98
CA LEU A 86 -27.17 -4.80 -10.00
C LEU A 86 -28.65 -4.53 -9.71
N TYR A 87 -28.96 -3.66 -8.74
CA TYR A 87 -30.34 -3.25 -8.46
C TYR A 87 -30.98 -2.53 -9.65
N GLU A 88 -30.26 -1.62 -10.29
CA GLU A 88 -30.74 -0.92 -11.49
C GLU A 88 -31.05 -1.91 -12.62
N GLN A 89 -30.16 -2.86 -12.89
CA GLN A 89 -30.37 -3.92 -13.88
C GLN A 89 -31.62 -4.76 -13.58
N THR A 90 -31.75 -5.22 -12.33
CA THR A 90 -32.90 -6.03 -11.89
C THR A 90 -34.20 -5.24 -12.04
N SER A 91 -34.21 -3.96 -11.64
CA SER A 91 -35.38 -3.10 -11.79
C SER A 91 -35.75 -2.83 -13.25
N ALA A 92 -34.76 -2.72 -14.13
CA ALA A 92 -34.99 -2.55 -15.57
C ALA A 92 -35.58 -3.81 -16.19
N GLN A 93 -35.10 -5.00 -15.80
CA GLN A 93 -35.65 -6.28 -16.24
C GLN A 93 -37.12 -6.46 -15.81
N LEU A 94 -37.46 -6.12 -14.56
CA LEU A 94 -38.84 -6.20 -14.07
C LEU A 94 -39.79 -5.32 -14.88
N ARG A 95 -39.39 -4.06 -15.16
CA ARG A 95 -40.19 -3.14 -15.99
C ARG A 95 -40.40 -3.63 -17.42
N GLU A 96 -39.44 -4.37 -17.97
CA GLU A 96 -39.58 -4.93 -19.31
C GLU A 96 -40.56 -6.10 -19.33
N ILE A 97 -40.53 -6.97 -18.30
CA ILE A 97 -41.50 -8.06 -18.15
C ILE A 97 -42.92 -7.53 -18.01
N GLU A 98 -43.12 -6.48 -17.20
CA GLU A 98 -44.45 -5.87 -16.98
C GLU A 98 -45.02 -5.18 -18.24
N ARG A 99 -44.19 -4.93 -19.27
CA ARG A 99 -44.62 -4.33 -20.54
C ARG A 99 -45.02 -5.35 -21.60
N LEU A 100 -44.71 -6.63 -21.41
CA LEU A 100 -45.09 -7.75 -22.29
C LEU A 100 -46.46 -8.31 -21.93
#